data_AF-A0A1Q4YMQ1-F1
#
_entry.id   AF-A0A1Q4YMQ1-F1
#
_cell.length_a   1.000
_cell.length_b   1.000
_cell.length_c   1.000
_cell.angle_alpha   90.00
_cell.angle_beta   90.00
_cell.angle_gamma   90.00
#
_symmetry.space_group_name_H-M   'P 1'
#
loop_
_entity.id
_entity.type
_entity.pdbx_description
1 polymer ?
#
loop_
_entity_poly.entity_id
_entity_poly.type
_entity_poly.pdbx_seq_one_letter_code
_entity_poly.pdbx_strand_id
1 'polypeptide(L)' 'MQAAPVRAHAIPSVTDALRAVESLLLSSGQRTARHNAWTAVLEDRRRAKDRVEALHVLEAVADQRS' A
#
# COMPACT_ATOMS: atom_id res chain seq x y z
N MET A 1 42.13 -26.68 -24.77
CA MET A 1 41.53 -26.02 -23.60
C MET A 1 40.39 -25.13 -24.08
N GLN A 2 39.13 -25.45 -23.75
CA GLN A 2 38.00 -24.54 -24.00
C GLN A 2 37.88 -23.56 -22.82
N ALA A 3 37.90 -22.26 -23.09
CA ALA A 3 37.74 -21.23 -22.07
C ALA A 3 36.25 -21.06 -21.72
N ALA A 4 35.92 -21.01 -20.43
CA ALA A 4 34.58 -20.72 -19.96
C ALA A 4 34.17 -19.29 -20.36
N PRO A 5 32.91 -19.05 -20.79
CA PRO A 5 32.45 -17.73 -21.18
C PRO A 5 32.45 -16.78 -19.98
N VAL A 6 33.26 -15.73 -20.06
CA VAL A 6 33.26 -14.63 -19.08
C VAL A 6 32.03 -13.76 -19.33
N ARG A 7 31.15 -13.63 -18.34
CA ARG A 7 30.05 -12.66 -18.39
C ARG A 7 30.61 -11.28 -18.10
N ALA A 8 30.63 -10.40 -19.10
CA ALA A 8 30.89 -8.99 -18.89
C ALA A 8 29.64 -8.32 -18.30
N HIS A 9 29.78 -7.71 -17.12
CA HIS A 9 28.76 -6.80 -16.59
C HIS A 9 29.01 -5.41 -17.18
N ALA A 10 28.03 -4.89 -17.92
CA ALA A 10 28.10 -3.53 -18.43
C ALA A 10 28.20 -2.54 -17.26
N ILE A 11 29.08 -1.55 -17.37
CA ILE A 11 29.16 -0.46 -16.39
C ILE A 11 27.83 0.32 -16.50
N PRO A 12 27.07 0.47 -15.40
CA PRO A 12 25.80 1.18 -15.45
C PRO A 12 26.02 2.63 -15.88
N SER A 13 25.09 3.14 -16.70
CA SER A 13 25.11 4.54 -17.07
C SER A 13 24.81 5.42 -15.85
N VAL A 14 25.15 6.71 -15.93
CA VAL A 14 24.78 7.69 -14.88
C VAL A 14 23.26 7.68 -14.63
N THR A 15 22.46 7.52 -15.68
CA THR A 15 21.00 7.44 -15.57
C THR A 15 20.54 6.22 -14.76
N ASP A 16 21.16 5.06 -14.96
CA ASP A 16 20.84 3.85 -14.21
C ASP A 16 21.24 3.99 -12.74
N ALA A 17 22.40 4.59 -12.47
CA ALA A 17 22.84 4.88 -11.12
C ALA A 17 21.86 5.82 -10.38
N LEU A 18 21.41 6.88 -11.05
CA LEU A 18 20.42 7.82 -10.48
C LEU A 18 19.07 7.14 -10.21
N ARG A 19 18.60 6.28 -11.13
CA ARG A 19 17.35 5.52 -10.95
C ARG A 19 17.44 4.53 -9.79
N ALA A 20 18.60 3.91 -9.58
CA ALA A 20 18.83 3.01 -8.45
C ALA A 20 18.82 3.78 -7.11
N VAL A 21 19.45 4.95 -7.06
CA VAL A 21 19.42 5.83 -5.87
C VAL A 21 18.00 6.32 -5.59
N GLU A 22 17.28 6.76 -6.61
CA GLU A 22 15.87 7.15 -6.48
C GLU A 22 15.03 6.00 -5.94
N SER A 23 15.18 4.79 -6.50
CA SER A 23 14.47 3.60 -6.03
C SER A 23 14.78 3.29 -4.57
N LEU A 24 16.04 3.41 -4.15
CA LEU A 24 16.45 3.18 -2.76
C LEU A 24 15.82 4.22 -1.82
N LEU A 25 15.96 5.51 -2.14
CA LEU A 25 15.47 6.63 -1.34
C LEU A 25 13.94 6.60 -1.23
N LEU A 26 13.24 6.33 -2.33
CA LEU A 26 11.78 6.34 -2.38
C LEU A 26 11.15 5.02 -1.90
N SER A 27 11.92 3.94 -1.76
CA SER A 27 11.38 2.62 -1.39
C SER A 27 10.61 2.62 -0.06
N SER A 28 11.09 3.37 0.93
CA SER A 28 10.46 3.47 2.24
C SER A 28 9.11 4.16 2.16
N GLY A 29 9.05 5.32 1.49
CA GLY A 29 7.80 6.07 1.24
C GLY A 29 6.77 5.26 0.49
N GLN A 30 7.20 4.45 -0.50
CA GLN A 30 6.32 3.56 -1.24
C GLN A 30 5.75 2.41 -0.39
N ARG A 31 6.51 1.88 0.57
CA ARG A 31 5.99 0.88 1.53
C ARG A 31 5.00 1.51 2.49
N THR A 32 5.31 2.68 3.05
CA THR A 32 4.42 3.43 3.94
C THR A 32 3.13 3.81 3.23
N ALA A 33 3.18 4.27 1.98
CA ALA A 33 1.99 4.59 1.20
C ALA A 33 1.05 3.38 1.02
N ARG A 34 1.60 2.20 0.73
CA ARG A 34 0.82 0.95 0.63
C ARG A 34 0.19 0.56 1.97
N HIS A 35 0.95 0.67 3.05
CA HIS A 35 0.46 0.38 4.39
C HIS A 35 -0.68 1.35 4.78
N ASN A 36 -0.48 2.64 4.57
CA ASN A 36 -1.48 3.67 4.84
C ASN A 36 -2.75 3.45 4.02
N ALA A 37 -2.62 3.14 2.73
CA ALA A 37 -3.76 2.85 1.86
C ALA A 37 -4.54 1.62 2.36
N TRP A 38 -3.85 0.56 2.76
CA TRP A 38 -4.50 -0.62 3.32
C TRP A 38 -5.21 -0.32 4.64
N THR A 39 -4.58 0.40 5.55
CA THR A 39 -5.17 0.82 6.82
C THR A 39 -6.41 1.68 6.60
N ALA A 40 -6.37 2.61 5.64
CA ALA A 40 -7.53 3.43 5.29
C ALA A 40 -8.71 2.59 4.79
N VAL A 41 -8.47 1.55 3.99
CA VAL A 41 -9.51 0.62 3.50
C VAL A 41 -10.11 -0.19 4.66
N LEU A 42 -9.29 -0.70 5.57
CA LEU A 42 -9.78 -1.45 6.73
C LEU A 42 -10.65 -0.58 7.64
N GLU A 43 -10.19 0.65 7.88
CA GLU A 43 -10.89 1.63 8.67
C GLU A 43 -12.21 2.07 8.02
N ASP A 44 -12.25 2.25 6.70
CA ASP A 44 -13.49 2.58 6.00
C ASP A 44 -14.52 1.46 6.08
N ARG A 45 -14.08 0.20 5.96
CA ARG A 45 -14.94 -0.97 6.18
C ARG A 45 -15.49 -1.03 7.59
N ARG A 46 -14.67 -0.70 8.60
CA ARG A 46 -15.11 -0.60 9.99
C ARG A 46 -16.20 0.46 10.13
N ARG A 47 -15.95 1.68 9.65
CA ARG A 47 -16.93 2.78 9.67
C ARG A 47 -18.22 2.44 8.93
N ALA A 48 -18.15 1.72 7.81
CA ALA A 48 -19.34 1.28 7.09
C ALA A 48 -20.19 0.33 7.95
N LYS A 49 -19.56 -0.64 8.63
CA LYS A 49 -20.26 -1.53 9.56
C LYS A 49 -20.87 -0.76 10.74
N ASP A 50 -20.11 0.16 11.33
CA ASP A 50 -20.57 0.92 12.49
C ASP A 50 -21.77 1.82 12.14
N ARG A 51 -21.82 2.39 10.92
CA ARG A 51 -22.99 3.12 10.42
C ARG A 51 -24.23 2.24 10.30
N VAL A 52 -24.08 1.02 9.78
CA VAL A 52 -25.19 0.07 9.65
C VAL A 52 -25.72 -0.31 11.03
N GLU A 53 -24.84 -0.61 11.98
CA GLU A 53 -25.25 -0.92 13.36
C GLU A 53 -25.97 0.26 14.02
N ALA A 54 -25.44 1.47 13.85
CA ALA A 54 -26.08 2.68 14.36
C ALA A 54 -27.48 2.89 13.76
N LEU A 55 -27.67 2.63 12.47
CA LEU A 55 -28.99 2.70 11.83
C LEU A 55 -29.98 1.73 12.46
N HIS A 56 -29.61 0.46 12.65
CA HIS A 56 -30.50 -0.51 13.32
C HIS A 56 -30.90 -0.08 14.73
N VAL A 57 -29.97 0.48 15.50
CA VAL A 57 -30.28 1.01 16.84
C VAL A 57 -31.25 2.19 16.77
N LEU A 58 -31.03 3.11 15.82
CA LEU A 58 -31.91 4.26 15.62
C LEU A 58 -33.32 3.82 15.18
N GLU A 59 -33.44 2.85 14.28
CA GLU A 59 -34.71 2.26 13.86
C GLU A 59 -35.44 1.60 15.03
N ALA A 60 -34.75 0.77 15.82
CA ALA A 60 -35.34 0.13 17.00
C ALA A 60 -35.87 1.15 18.03
N VAL A 61 -35.14 2.25 18.24
CA VAL A 61 -35.57 3.33 19.13
C VAL A 61 -36.75 4.12 18.55
N ALA A 62 -36.83 4.28 17.23
CA ALA A 62 -37.95 4.93 16.56
C ALA A 62 -39.22 4.07 16.68
N ASP A 63 -39.13 2.77 16.42
CA ASP A 63 -40.24 1.81 16.56
C ASP A 63 -40.76 1.73 18.00
N GLN A 64 -39.89 1.84 19.00
CA GLN A 64 -40.31 1.87 20.41
C GLN A 64 -41.11 3.14 20.77
N ARG A 65 -40.93 4.24 20.04
CA ARG A 65 -41.56 5.55 20.33
C ARG A 65 -42.87 5.79 19.57
N SER A 66 -43.19 4.96 18.58
CA SER A 66 -44.47 4.99 17.83
C SER A 66 -45.53 4.11 18.48
#